data_AF-A0A9W9H072-F1
#
_entry.id   AF-A0A9W9H072-F1
#
_cell.length_a   1.000
_cell.length_b   1.000
_cell.length_c   1.000
_cell.angle_alpha   90.00
_cell.angle_beta   90.00
_cell.angle_gamma   90.00
#
_symmetry.space_group_name_H-M   'P 1'
#
loop_
_entity.id
_entity.type
_entity.pdbx_description
1 polymer ?
#
loop_
_entity_poly.entity_id
_entity_poly.type
_entity_poly.pdbx_seq_one_letter_code
_entity_poly.pdbx_strand_id
1 'polypeptide(L)'
;MKFTAAFASLLATALAAPAAEPALVERATGINYVQNYNGNLGAFSANQGAGQFSMYWEQGVSNDFVVGLGWTTGAARSISYSANYNAANSGSYLAVYGWVNSPQAEYYIVESYGNYNPCSSGSATGLGTVSSDGGTYQVCSDLRVNQPSITGTSTFTQYFSVRQSKRTSGTVTVGNHFNFWAQHGFGNSNFNYQVMAVEAWSGSGSAEVTIN
;
A
#
# COMPACT_ATOMS: atom_id res chain seq x y z
N MET A 1 16.98 -6.29 -88.60
CA MET A 1 16.99 -7.26 -87.50
C MET A 1 17.18 -6.50 -86.20
N LYS A 2 16.15 -6.46 -85.34
CA LYS A 2 16.11 -5.69 -84.09
C LYS A 2 16.66 -6.57 -82.95
N PHE A 3 17.60 -6.05 -82.17
CA PHE A 3 18.09 -6.66 -80.93
C PHE A 3 17.21 -6.18 -79.76
N THR A 4 16.66 -7.12 -79.00
CA THR A 4 15.81 -6.85 -77.83
C THR A 4 16.61 -7.18 -76.57
N ALA A 5 16.82 -6.19 -75.70
CA ALA A 5 17.46 -6.34 -74.40
C ALA A 5 16.47 -6.90 -73.37
N ALA A 6 16.91 -7.90 -72.60
CA ALA A 6 16.16 -8.46 -71.48
C ALA A 6 16.59 -7.78 -70.17
N PHE A 7 15.64 -7.19 -69.45
CA PHE A 7 15.80 -6.72 -68.07
C PHE A 7 15.39 -7.84 -67.11
N ALA A 8 16.27 -8.21 -66.19
CA ALA A 8 15.97 -9.12 -65.08
C ALA A 8 15.50 -8.30 -63.87
N SER A 9 14.28 -8.58 -63.38
CA SER A 9 13.74 -8.00 -62.15
C SER A 9 14.03 -8.93 -60.96
N LEU A 10 14.76 -8.44 -59.95
CA LEU A 10 14.86 -9.08 -58.64
C LEU A 10 13.55 -8.86 -57.85
N LEU A 11 12.94 -9.95 -57.35
CA LEU A 11 11.93 -9.88 -56.30
C LEU A 11 12.63 -9.88 -54.93
N ALA A 12 12.42 -8.83 -54.14
CA ALA A 12 12.74 -8.82 -52.71
C ALA A 12 11.48 -9.19 -51.92
N THR A 13 11.51 -10.33 -51.24
CA THR A 13 10.46 -10.73 -50.29
C THR A 13 10.72 -10.07 -48.94
N ALA A 14 9.84 -9.14 -48.54
CA ALA A 14 9.85 -8.58 -47.19
C ALA A 14 9.31 -9.63 -46.21
N LEU A 15 10.13 -10.07 -45.26
CA LEU A 15 9.64 -10.82 -44.10
C LEU A 15 8.99 -9.83 -43.12
N ALA A 16 7.70 -10.00 -42.85
CA ALA A 16 7.02 -9.26 -41.79
C ALA A 16 7.55 -9.73 -40.42
N ALA A 17 7.98 -8.78 -39.59
CA ALA A 17 8.32 -9.04 -38.20
C ALA A 17 7.05 -9.48 -37.43
N PRO A 18 7.17 -10.39 -36.44
CA PRO A 18 6.03 -10.76 -35.62
C PRO A 18 5.55 -9.54 -34.83
N ALA A 19 4.24 -9.28 -34.86
CA ALA A 19 3.62 -8.27 -34.03
C ALA A 19 3.82 -8.64 -32.55
N ALA A 20 4.22 -7.66 -31.74
CA ALA A 20 4.32 -7.84 -30.30
C ALA A 20 2.93 -8.14 -29.71
N GLU A 21 2.80 -9.27 -29.03
CA GLU A 21 1.61 -9.62 -28.26
C GLU A 21 1.43 -8.60 -27.12
N PRO A 22 0.22 -8.05 -26.89
CA PRO A 22 -0.02 -7.19 -25.75
C PRO A 22 0.21 -7.99 -24.46
N ALA A 23 1.14 -7.53 -23.62
CA ALA A 23 1.33 -8.06 -22.29
C ALA A 23 -0.03 -8.06 -21.55
N LEU A 24 -0.41 -9.22 -20.99
CA LEU A 24 -1.58 -9.33 -20.13
C LEU A 24 -1.39 -8.39 -18.94
N VAL A 25 -2.04 -7.22 -18.97
CA VAL A 25 -2.25 -6.43 -17.77
C VAL A 25 -3.15 -7.28 -16.88
N GLU A 26 -2.57 -7.86 -15.83
CA GLU A 26 -3.33 -8.53 -14.79
C GLU A 26 -4.39 -7.55 -14.29
N ARG A 27 -5.67 -7.83 -14.58
CA ARG A 27 -6.77 -7.02 -14.06
C ARG A 27 -6.65 -7.06 -12.54
N ALA A 28 -6.46 -5.89 -11.92
CA ALA A 28 -6.50 -5.77 -10.48
C ALA A 28 -7.72 -6.53 -9.97
N THR A 29 -7.52 -7.53 -9.12
CA THR A 29 -8.62 -8.18 -8.42
C THR A 29 -9.42 -7.08 -7.74
N GLY A 30 -10.72 -7.01 -7.96
CA GLY A 30 -11.55 -6.00 -7.32
C GLY A 30 -11.39 -6.03 -5.80
N ILE A 31 -11.62 -4.89 -5.15
CA ILE A 31 -11.63 -4.79 -3.68
C ILE A 31 -12.61 -5.83 -3.13
N ASN A 32 -12.12 -6.70 -2.25
CA ASN A 32 -12.87 -7.83 -1.71
C ASN A 32 -12.74 -8.00 -0.20
N TYR A 33 -12.09 -7.05 0.49
CA TYR A 33 -11.93 -7.05 1.93
C TYR A 33 -12.27 -5.67 2.52
N VAL A 34 -12.99 -5.68 3.65
CA VAL A 34 -13.27 -4.51 4.49
C VAL A 34 -12.51 -4.69 5.79
N GLN A 35 -11.57 -3.80 6.05
CA GLN A 35 -10.91 -3.72 7.34
C GLN A 35 -11.80 -2.91 8.29
N ASN A 36 -12.17 -3.50 9.42
CA ASN A 36 -12.96 -2.83 10.46
C ASN A 36 -12.57 -3.33 11.85
N TYR A 37 -11.50 -2.75 12.39
CA TYR A 37 -11.14 -2.87 13.80
C TYR A 37 -11.63 -1.60 14.51
N ASN A 38 -12.61 -1.76 15.41
CA ASN A 38 -13.19 -0.68 16.22
C ASN A 38 -13.71 0.55 15.42
N GLY A 39 -14.20 0.36 14.18
CA GLY A 39 -14.76 1.46 13.38
C GLY A 39 -15.99 2.13 14.00
N ASN A 40 -16.62 1.50 14.99
CA ASN A 40 -17.70 2.07 15.81
C ASN A 40 -17.24 3.15 16.81
N LEU A 41 -15.93 3.38 16.96
CA LEU A 41 -15.39 4.52 17.72
C LEU A 41 -15.61 5.87 17.02
N GLY A 42 -15.92 5.83 15.72
CA GLY A 42 -16.34 6.98 14.93
C GLY A 42 -17.47 6.61 13.97
N ALA A 43 -17.61 7.38 12.90
CA ALA A 43 -18.56 7.11 11.83
C ALA A 43 -17.84 6.48 10.63
N PHE A 44 -17.60 5.17 10.69
CA PHE A 44 -17.05 4.40 9.57
C PHE A 44 -18.14 4.04 8.55
N SER A 45 -17.86 4.27 7.27
CA SER A 45 -18.71 3.83 6.15
C SER A 45 -17.83 3.35 5.00
N ALA A 46 -18.25 2.30 4.29
CA ALA A 46 -17.50 1.73 3.19
C ALA A 46 -18.41 1.25 2.05
N ASN A 47 -17.96 1.48 0.83
CA ASN A 47 -18.55 0.99 -0.42
C ASN A 47 -17.46 0.28 -1.23
N GLN A 48 -17.39 -1.05 -1.09
CA GLN A 48 -16.40 -1.87 -1.80
C GLN A 48 -16.52 -1.75 -3.33
N GLY A 49 -17.75 -1.68 -3.86
CA GLY A 49 -17.99 -1.59 -5.30
C GLY A 49 -17.50 -0.27 -5.92
N ALA A 50 -17.49 0.80 -5.13
CA ALA A 50 -16.95 2.10 -5.53
C ALA A 50 -15.48 2.31 -5.12
N GLY A 51 -14.89 1.39 -4.35
CA GLY A 51 -13.55 1.55 -3.77
C GLY A 51 -13.42 2.72 -2.80
N GLN A 52 -14.52 3.10 -2.14
CA GLN A 52 -14.59 4.30 -1.29
C GLN A 52 -14.87 3.93 0.16
N PHE A 53 -14.18 4.59 1.09
CA PHE A 53 -14.55 4.56 2.50
C PHE A 53 -14.35 5.92 3.16
N SER A 54 -15.05 6.14 4.26
CA SER A 54 -14.93 7.34 5.08
C SER A 54 -14.86 6.95 6.55
N MET A 55 -14.15 7.76 7.33
CA MET A 55 -14.11 7.65 8.78
C MET A 55 -14.11 9.05 9.37
N TYR A 56 -15.09 9.34 10.22
CA TYR A 56 -15.16 10.61 10.96
C TYR A 56 -15.03 10.33 12.45
N TRP A 57 -14.01 10.92 13.07
CA TRP A 57 -13.74 10.83 14.51
C TRP A 57 -13.61 12.23 15.12
N GLU A 58 -14.47 13.15 14.66
CA GLU A 58 -14.43 14.58 15.01
C GLU A 58 -14.66 14.84 16.50
N GLN A 59 -15.42 13.96 17.15
CA GLN A 59 -15.66 13.98 18.61
C GLN A 59 -14.46 13.46 19.43
N GLY A 60 -13.42 12.99 18.73
CA GLY A 60 -12.23 12.41 19.32
C GLY A 60 -12.36 10.92 19.62
N VAL A 61 -11.22 10.25 19.66
CA VAL A 61 -11.08 8.85 20.13
C VAL A 61 -10.05 8.76 21.25
N SER A 62 -10.22 7.78 22.12
CA SER A 62 -9.29 7.44 23.21
C SER A 62 -8.83 5.99 23.18
N ASN A 63 -9.20 5.26 22.13
CA ASN A 63 -8.79 3.89 21.88
C ASN A 63 -8.57 3.72 20.37
N ASP A 64 -7.85 2.67 20.01
CA ASP A 64 -7.40 2.42 18.64
C ASP A 64 -8.52 1.92 17.73
N PHE A 65 -8.56 2.43 16.50
CA PHE A 65 -9.30 1.88 15.38
C PHE A 65 -8.41 1.77 14.14
N VAL A 66 -8.66 0.75 13.32
CA VAL A 66 -8.06 0.60 11.99
C VAL A 66 -9.17 0.22 11.01
N VAL A 67 -9.45 1.11 10.06
CA VAL A 67 -10.53 0.93 9.08
C VAL A 67 -10.04 1.17 7.66
N GLY A 68 -10.61 0.45 6.69
CA GLY A 68 -10.20 0.61 5.30
C GLY A 68 -10.74 -0.44 4.34
N LEU A 69 -10.23 -0.41 3.11
CA LEU A 69 -10.63 -1.28 2.02
C LEU A 69 -9.41 -1.87 1.31
N GLY A 70 -9.57 -3.08 0.78
CA GLY A 70 -8.54 -3.71 -0.05
C GLY A 70 -8.82 -5.16 -0.35
N TRP A 71 -7.84 -6.02 -0.08
CA TRP A 71 -7.81 -7.40 -0.54
C TRP A 71 -7.58 -8.38 0.61
N THR A 72 -8.27 -9.52 0.53
CA THR A 72 -8.14 -10.67 1.45
C THR A 72 -6.73 -11.26 1.48
N THR A 73 -5.99 -11.14 0.39
CA THR A 73 -4.59 -11.57 0.29
C THR A 73 -3.73 -10.44 -0.24
N GLY A 74 -2.67 -10.09 0.48
CA GLY A 74 -1.66 -9.11 0.09
C GLY A 74 -0.83 -9.56 -1.10
N ALA A 75 -0.26 -8.60 -1.81
CA ALA A 75 0.73 -8.83 -2.84
C ALA A 75 1.62 -7.60 -2.98
N ALA A 76 2.70 -7.71 -3.76
CA ALA A 76 3.53 -6.57 -4.18
C ALA A 76 2.84 -5.73 -5.28
N ARG A 77 1.54 -5.43 -5.09
CA ARG A 77 0.72 -4.66 -6.04
C ARG A 77 0.97 -3.16 -5.88
N SER A 78 0.79 -2.42 -6.97
CA SER A 78 0.71 -0.95 -6.86
C SER A 78 -0.69 -0.56 -6.41
N ILE A 79 -0.80 0.34 -5.42
CA ILE A 79 -2.07 0.81 -4.88
C ILE A 79 -2.19 2.31 -5.18
N SER A 80 -3.13 2.67 -6.05
CA SER A 80 -3.46 4.06 -6.35
C SER A 80 -4.60 4.53 -5.46
N TYR A 81 -4.45 5.69 -4.83
CA TYR A 81 -5.46 6.23 -3.93
C TYR A 81 -5.54 7.76 -4.01
N SER A 82 -6.65 8.29 -3.54
CA SER A 82 -6.86 9.72 -3.29
C SER A 82 -7.68 9.91 -2.02
N ALA A 83 -7.31 10.87 -1.19
CA ALA A 83 -7.97 11.09 0.08
C ALA A 83 -8.07 12.57 0.46
N ASN A 84 -9.18 12.92 1.11
CA ASN A 84 -9.29 14.09 1.97
C ASN A 84 -8.98 13.61 3.39
N TYR A 85 -7.84 14.01 3.95
CA TYR A 85 -7.36 13.50 5.25
C TYR A 85 -7.00 14.66 6.20
N ASN A 86 -7.80 14.82 7.25
CA ASN A 86 -7.69 15.90 8.23
C ASN A 86 -7.44 15.32 9.62
N ALA A 87 -6.17 15.18 10.00
CA ALA A 87 -5.78 14.52 11.26
C ALA A 87 -4.60 15.20 11.98
N ALA A 88 -4.33 16.48 11.70
CA ALA A 88 -3.12 17.17 12.17
C ALA A 88 -2.90 17.06 13.70
N ASN A 89 -3.98 17.06 14.49
CA ASN A 89 -3.95 17.00 15.95
C ASN A 89 -4.29 15.60 16.51
N SER A 90 -4.22 14.55 15.69
CA SER A 90 -4.58 13.18 16.05
C SER A 90 -3.35 12.26 15.95
N GLY A 91 -3.23 11.31 16.86
CA GLY A 91 -2.35 10.16 16.66
C GLY A 91 -3.01 9.26 15.64
N SER A 92 -2.67 9.47 14.37
CA SER A 92 -3.39 8.89 13.23
C SER A 92 -2.52 8.74 11.99
N TYR A 93 -2.82 7.73 11.19
CA TYR A 93 -2.17 7.41 9.93
C TYR A 93 -3.15 7.31 8.76
N LEU A 94 -2.68 7.72 7.59
CA LEU A 94 -3.19 7.32 6.28
C LEU A 94 -2.12 6.45 5.62
N ALA A 95 -2.38 5.15 5.47
CA ALA A 95 -1.35 4.19 5.11
C ALA A 95 -1.86 3.01 4.27
N VAL A 96 -0.97 2.42 3.48
CA VAL A 96 -1.13 1.00 3.12
C VAL A 96 -0.82 0.18 4.35
N TYR A 97 -1.72 -0.71 4.73
CA TYR A 97 -1.67 -1.53 5.94
C TYR A 97 -1.89 -3.00 5.62
N GLY A 98 -1.26 -3.90 6.35
CA GLY A 98 -1.55 -5.33 6.25
C GLY A 98 -0.60 -6.20 7.04
N TRP A 99 -0.71 -7.50 6.80
CA TRP A 99 0.00 -8.52 7.57
C TRP A 99 0.67 -9.58 6.70
N VAL A 100 1.74 -10.16 7.24
CA VAL A 100 2.34 -11.42 6.78
C VAL A 100 2.07 -12.49 7.84
N ASN A 101 1.67 -13.69 7.42
CA ASN A 101 1.35 -14.77 8.34
C ASN A 101 2.60 -15.36 9.00
N SER A 102 3.69 -15.54 8.24
CA SER A 102 4.94 -16.14 8.75
C SER A 102 6.18 -15.70 7.95
N PRO A 103 7.25 -15.22 8.62
CA PRO A 103 7.27 -14.76 10.01
C PRO A 103 6.18 -13.72 10.26
N GLN A 104 5.48 -13.80 11.40
CA GLN A 104 4.33 -12.93 11.63
C GLN A 104 4.79 -11.48 11.70
N ALA A 105 4.24 -10.65 10.81
CA ALA A 105 4.58 -9.25 10.73
C ALA A 105 3.38 -8.40 10.38
N GLU A 106 3.35 -7.20 10.96
CA GLU A 106 2.41 -6.13 10.63
C GLU A 106 3.19 -5.05 9.89
N TYR A 107 2.61 -4.45 8.85
CA TYR A 107 3.33 -3.46 8.07
C TYR A 107 2.50 -2.24 7.70
N TYR A 108 3.21 -1.12 7.57
CA TYR A 108 2.66 0.18 7.23
C TYR A 108 3.54 0.89 6.19
N ILE A 109 2.92 1.37 5.12
CA ILE A 109 3.49 2.41 4.25
C ILE A 109 2.69 3.68 4.49
N VAL A 110 3.20 4.52 5.39
CA VAL A 110 2.53 5.72 5.90
C VAL A 110 2.74 6.87 4.91
N GLU A 111 1.67 7.27 4.23
CA GLU A 111 1.68 8.34 3.23
C GLU A 111 1.43 9.71 3.84
N SER A 112 0.61 9.76 4.89
CA SER A 112 0.41 10.92 5.74
C SER A 112 0.11 10.48 7.17
N TYR A 113 0.35 11.36 8.13
CA TYR A 113 0.11 11.11 9.54
C TYR A 113 -0.17 12.42 10.27
N GLY A 114 -0.81 12.31 11.43
CA GLY A 114 -1.07 13.45 12.31
C GLY A 114 0.14 13.87 13.13
N ASN A 115 0.01 13.83 14.45
CA ASN A 115 1.01 14.36 15.38
C ASN A 115 2.05 13.32 15.86
N TYR A 116 2.00 12.09 15.36
CA TYR A 116 2.87 11.01 15.80
C TYR A 116 3.56 10.32 14.60
N ASN A 117 4.91 10.28 14.61
CA ASN A 117 5.71 9.53 13.64
C ASN A 117 6.19 8.21 14.30
N PRO A 118 5.81 7.02 13.78
CA PRO A 118 6.18 5.76 14.41
C PRO A 118 7.70 5.54 14.48
N CYS A 119 8.46 6.08 13.53
CA CYS A 119 9.91 5.94 13.51
C CYS A 119 10.66 6.93 14.43
N SER A 120 9.94 7.76 15.18
CA SER A 120 10.51 8.57 16.27
C SER A 120 10.28 7.97 17.66
N SER A 121 9.60 6.82 17.76
CA SER A 121 9.37 6.17 19.04
C SER A 121 10.69 5.62 19.62
N GLY A 122 10.77 5.54 20.95
CA GLY A 122 11.97 5.00 21.63
C GLY A 122 12.14 3.48 21.47
N SER A 123 11.08 2.76 21.07
CA SER A 123 11.12 1.31 20.79
C SER A 123 11.48 0.99 19.33
N ALA A 124 11.26 1.94 18.41
CA ALA A 124 11.56 1.74 17.00
C ALA A 124 13.06 1.65 16.73
N THR A 125 13.47 0.59 16.01
CA THR A 125 14.81 0.43 15.46
C THR A 125 14.84 1.00 14.05
N GLY A 126 15.69 1.99 13.79
CA GLY A 126 15.88 2.56 12.46
C GLY A 126 16.54 1.57 11.49
N LEU A 127 15.98 1.41 10.30
CA LEU A 127 16.49 0.53 9.24
C LEU A 127 17.09 1.29 8.05
N GLY A 128 17.03 2.62 8.06
CA GLY A 128 17.54 3.48 7.00
C GLY A 128 16.42 4.16 6.21
N THR A 129 16.61 4.32 4.91
CA THR A 129 15.64 4.97 4.02
C THR A 129 15.45 4.20 2.72
N VAL A 130 14.26 4.33 2.13
CA VAL A 130 13.95 3.82 0.78
C VAL A 130 13.31 4.93 -0.05
N SER A 131 13.69 5.01 -1.33
CA SER A 131 13.06 5.92 -2.29
C SER A 131 12.02 5.17 -3.12
N SER A 132 10.80 5.69 -3.16
CA SER A 132 9.70 5.17 -3.98
C SER A 132 8.73 6.28 -4.35
N ASP A 133 8.14 6.19 -5.53
CA ASP A 133 7.02 7.06 -5.95
C ASP A 133 7.31 8.56 -5.77
N GLY A 134 8.51 8.98 -6.18
CA GLY A 134 8.96 10.38 -6.11
C GLY A 134 9.19 10.94 -4.71
N GLY A 135 9.33 10.08 -3.68
CA GLY A 135 9.62 10.51 -2.32
C GLY A 135 10.56 9.56 -1.59
N THR A 136 11.09 10.04 -0.46
CA THR A 136 11.91 9.26 0.46
C THR A 136 11.09 8.87 1.67
N TYR A 137 11.26 7.63 2.11
CA TYR A 137 10.64 7.08 3.31
C TYR A 137 11.70 6.81 4.36
N GLN A 138 11.45 7.25 5.59
CA GLN A 138 12.17 6.74 6.76
C GLN A 138 11.67 5.32 7.04
N VAL A 139 12.58 4.37 7.24
CA VAL A 139 12.22 2.98 7.52
C VAL A 139 12.64 2.60 8.93
N CYS A 140 11.73 1.94 9.65
CA CYS A 140 11.99 1.41 10.99
C CYS A 140 11.21 0.12 11.24
N SER A 141 11.59 -0.60 12.31
CA SER A 141 10.86 -1.76 12.81
C SER A 141 10.73 -1.74 14.33
N ASP A 142 9.71 -2.40 14.88
CA ASP A 142 9.53 -2.60 16.32
C ASP A 142 9.07 -4.04 16.60
N LEU A 143 9.47 -4.62 17.74
CA LEU A 143 9.02 -5.94 18.17
C LEU A 143 7.85 -5.78 19.13
N ARG A 144 6.68 -6.26 18.72
CA ARG A 144 5.47 -6.27 19.55
C ARG A 144 5.39 -7.58 20.31
N VAL A 145 5.61 -7.55 21.62
CA VAL A 145 5.60 -8.74 22.49
C VAL A 145 4.23 -8.92 23.14
N ASN A 146 3.59 -10.07 22.91
CA ASN A 146 2.28 -10.45 23.45
C ASN A 146 1.20 -9.37 23.24
N GLN A 147 1.10 -8.85 22.01
CA GLN A 147 0.15 -7.82 21.63
C GLN A 147 -1.01 -8.40 20.79
N PRO A 148 -2.15 -7.70 20.67
CA PRO A 148 -3.20 -8.05 19.73
C PRO A 148 -2.68 -8.19 18.29
N SER A 149 -3.17 -9.17 17.57
CA SER A 149 -2.73 -9.56 16.23
C SER A 149 -3.83 -10.31 15.46
N ILE A 150 -3.58 -10.62 14.19
CA ILE A 150 -4.48 -11.44 13.35
C ILE A 150 -4.68 -12.88 13.84
N THR A 151 -3.90 -13.35 14.82
CA THR A 151 -4.04 -14.68 15.44
C THR A 151 -4.36 -14.60 16.93
N GLY A 152 -5.03 -13.53 17.38
CA GLY A 152 -5.29 -13.27 18.79
C GLY A 152 -4.12 -12.53 19.44
N THR A 153 -3.55 -13.05 20.52
CA THR A 153 -2.37 -12.44 21.17
C THR A 153 -1.10 -13.18 20.75
N SER A 154 -0.11 -12.46 20.23
CA SER A 154 1.13 -13.05 19.72
C SER A 154 2.31 -12.10 19.83
N THR A 155 3.50 -12.59 19.44
CA THR A 155 4.70 -11.75 19.27
C THR A 155 5.02 -11.64 17.79
N PHE A 156 5.10 -10.42 17.28
CA PHE A 156 5.28 -10.12 15.86
C PHE A 156 6.13 -8.87 15.64
N THR A 157 6.72 -8.75 14.46
CA THR A 157 7.52 -7.58 14.07
C THR A 157 6.66 -6.59 13.28
N GLN A 158 6.71 -5.32 13.66
CA GLN A 158 6.17 -4.24 12.85
C GLN A 158 7.24 -3.69 11.89
N TYR A 159 6.83 -3.39 10.67
CA TYR A 159 7.66 -2.69 9.67
C TYR A 159 6.95 -1.41 9.21
N PHE A 160 7.66 -0.28 9.27
CA PHE A 160 7.14 1.01 8.83
C PHE A 160 8.02 1.60 7.73
N SER A 161 7.38 2.10 6.68
CA SER A 161 7.94 3.08 5.75
C SER A 161 7.15 4.37 5.92
N VAL A 162 7.78 5.43 6.41
CA VAL A 162 7.12 6.71 6.70
C VAL A 162 7.55 7.76 5.70
N ARG A 163 6.62 8.24 4.87
CA ARG A 163 6.92 9.23 3.83
C ARG A 163 7.35 10.56 4.46
N GLN A 164 8.51 11.06 4.07
CA GLN A 164 9.03 12.34 4.59
C GLN A 164 8.21 13.52 4.07
N SER A 165 7.95 13.54 2.77
CA SER A 165 7.04 14.51 2.14
C SER A 165 5.63 13.93 2.09
N LYS A 166 4.86 14.16 3.15
CA LYS A 166 3.48 13.68 3.30
C LYS A 166 2.63 14.02 2.07
N ARG A 167 1.75 13.10 1.68
CA ARG A 167 0.77 13.30 0.60
C ARG A 167 -0.53 12.55 0.90
N THR A 168 -1.62 13.00 0.30
CA THR A 168 -2.95 12.39 0.46
C THR A 168 -3.48 11.78 -0.84
N SER A 169 -2.68 11.72 -1.90
CA SER A 169 -3.00 11.01 -3.13
C SER A 169 -1.75 10.55 -3.85
N GLY A 170 -1.90 9.53 -4.69
CA GLY A 170 -0.84 9.00 -5.54
C GLY A 170 -0.89 7.48 -5.64
N THR A 171 0.16 6.92 -6.22
CA THR A 171 0.38 5.47 -6.30
C THR A 171 1.48 5.08 -5.33
N VAL A 172 1.26 4.00 -4.59
CA VAL A 172 2.25 3.33 -3.74
C VAL A 172 2.71 2.07 -4.45
N THR A 173 3.97 2.04 -4.87
CA THR A 173 4.59 0.83 -5.45
C THR A 173 5.02 -0.09 -4.30
N VAL A 174 4.08 -0.85 -3.73
CA VAL A 174 4.28 -1.65 -2.49
C VAL A 174 5.50 -2.57 -2.58
N GLY A 175 5.77 -3.13 -3.76
CA GLY A 175 6.92 -3.99 -4.01
C GLY A 175 8.27 -3.36 -3.64
N ASN A 176 8.45 -2.04 -3.82
CA ASN A 176 9.69 -1.36 -3.44
C ASN A 176 9.93 -1.42 -1.93
N HIS A 177 8.87 -1.22 -1.14
CA HIS A 177 8.92 -1.27 0.32
C HIS A 177 9.14 -2.70 0.81
N PHE A 178 8.39 -3.66 0.25
CA PHE A 178 8.52 -5.07 0.60
C PHE A 178 9.93 -5.60 0.32
N ASN A 179 10.53 -5.24 -0.81
CA ASN A 179 11.90 -5.63 -1.17
C ASN A 179 12.94 -5.01 -0.23
N PHE A 180 12.73 -3.79 0.24
CA PHE A 180 13.60 -3.19 1.25
C PHE A 180 13.46 -3.91 2.60
N TRP A 181 12.24 -4.10 3.10
CA TRP A 181 12.01 -4.79 4.37
C TRP A 181 12.50 -6.24 4.36
N ALA A 182 12.47 -6.92 3.21
CA ALA A 182 12.96 -8.30 3.07
C ALA A 182 14.45 -8.43 3.43
N GLN A 183 15.24 -7.37 3.20
CA GLN A 183 16.65 -7.30 3.61
C GLN A 183 16.82 -7.27 5.13
N HIS A 184 15.73 -7.00 5.86
CA HIS A 184 15.67 -6.87 7.31
C HIS A 184 14.71 -7.89 7.96
N GLY A 185 14.52 -9.05 7.32
CA GLY A 185 13.78 -10.19 7.89
C GLY A 185 12.28 -10.23 7.61
N PHE A 186 11.74 -9.30 6.83
CA PHE A 186 10.35 -9.38 6.38
C PHE A 186 10.15 -10.56 5.43
N GLY A 187 9.12 -11.38 5.66
CA GLY A 187 8.92 -12.63 4.92
C GLY A 187 8.68 -12.48 3.41
N ASN A 188 8.20 -11.31 2.97
CA ASN A 188 7.90 -10.97 1.55
C ASN A 188 7.14 -12.06 0.77
N SER A 189 6.29 -12.81 1.47
CA SER A 189 5.49 -13.92 0.98
C SER A 189 4.45 -14.27 2.04
N ASN A 190 3.54 -15.20 1.75
CA ASN A 190 2.54 -15.68 2.71
C ASN A 190 1.75 -14.51 3.37
N PHE A 191 1.30 -13.58 2.55
CA PHE A 191 0.55 -12.41 3.00
C PHE A 191 -0.84 -12.79 3.52
N ASN A 192 -1.30 -12.08 4.55
CA ASN A 192 -2.70 -12.03 4.96
C ASN A 192 -3.38 -10.86 4.22
N TYR A 193 -4.40 -10.20 4.80
CA TYR A 193 -5.06 -9.06 4.15
C TYR A 193 -4.11 -7.87 3.93
N GLN A 194 -4.47 -7.03 2.95
CA GLN A 194 -3.79 -5.77 2.65
C GLN A 194 -4.83 -4.72 2.24
N VAL A 195 -4.75 -3.54 2.83
CA VAL A 195 -5.73 -2.46 2.64
C VAL A 195 -5.06 -1.10 2.51
N MET A 196 -5.75 -0.15 1.89
CA MET A 196 -5.55 1.27 2.19
C MET A 196 -6.38 1.57 3.44
N ALA A 197 -5.75 2.09 4.49
CA ALA A 197 -6.35 2.27 5.80
C ALA A 197 -6.19 3.68 6.36
N VAL A 198 -7.11 3.99 7.26
CA VAL A 198 -7.01 5.07 8.23
C VAL A 198 -6.99 4.43 9.62
N GLU A 199 -6.00 4.81 10.41
CA GLU A 199 -5.85 4.41 11.80
C GLU A 199 -5.85 5.65 12.68
N ALA A 200 -6.46 5.58 13.86
CA ALA A 200 -6.24 6.54 14.92
C ALA A 200 -6.54 5.96 16.31
N TRP A 201 -5.78 6.41 17.30
CA TRP A 201 -5.93 6.00 18.71
C TRP A 201 -6.07 7.17 19.68
N SER A 202 -5.92 8.40 19.18
CA SER A 202 -6.05 9.61 20.01
C SER A 202 -6.41 10.85 19.18
N GLY A 203 -7.05 11.83 19.81
CA GLY A 203 -7.41 13.09 19.18
C GLY A 203 -8.56 12.94 18.20
N SER A 204 -8.76 13.94 17.34
CA SER A 204 -9.90 14.04 16.42
C SER A 204 -9.49 14.30 14.98
N GLY A 205 -10.36 13.93 14.05
CA GLY A 205 -10.12 14.09 12.62
C GLY A 205 -11.20 13.50 11.73
N SER A 206 -10.94 13.54 10.44
CA SER A 206 -11.79 12.95 9.40
C SER A 206 -10.97 12.49 8.21
N ALA A 207 -11.48 11.47 7.52
CA ALA A 207 -10.90 10.95 6.31
C ALA A 207 -11.97 10.45 5.34
N GLU A 208 -11.81 10.78 4.07
CA GLU A 208 -12.53 10.19 2.94
C GLU A 208 -11.48 9.67 1.97
N VAL A 209 -11.57 8.40 1.56
CA VAL A 209 -10.54 7.72 0.78
C VAL A 209 -11.18 6.98 -0.38
N THR A 210 -10.61 7.15 -1.57
CA THR A 210 -10.90 6.38 -2.77
C THR A 210 -9.67 5.59 -3.18
N ILE A 211 -9.85 4.30 -3.47
CA ILE A 211 -8.86 3.42 -4.09
C ILE A 211 -9.21 3.32 -5.58
N ASN A 212 -8.25 3.67 -6.45
CA ASN A 212 -8.45 3.83 -7.91
C ASN A 212 -7.98 2.63 -8.71
#